data_AF-A0A0D9WLU5-F1
#
_entry.id   AF-A0A0D9WLU5-F1
#
_cell.length_a   1.000
_cell.length_b   1.000
_cell.length_c   1.000
_cell.angle_alpha   90.00
_cell.angle_beta   90.00
_cell.angle_gamma   90.00
#
_symmetry.space_group_name_H-M   'P 1'
#
loop_
_entity.id
_entity.type
_entity.pdbx_description
1 polymer ?
#
loop_
_entity_poly.entity_id
_entity_poly.type
_entity_poly.pdbx_seq_one_letter_code
_entity_poly.pdbx_strand_id
1 'polypeptide(L)'
;MQSLPPPLPWLVLLDGTFLSIPDGEIHHMPMPNDAWCHCSIDNWLFLIKSDGKCSLMNPFSNATLNLPKLATCWFEDWNCEVVGTEPLYYKFVVSSTLDSSPDSLVAVLIMDDDNFSTAILCQPPVATDLSRRMPLHHLTGFAFFD
;
A
#
# COMPACT_ATOMS: atom_id res chain seq x y z
N MET A 1 26.28 -16.63 -18.76
CA MET A 1 25.03 -16.57 -17.97
C MET A 1 24.07 -15.70 -18.75
N GLN A 2 22.93 -16.23 -19.17
CA GLN A 2 21.94 -15.49 -19.94
C GLN A 2 21.12 -14.66 -18.94
N SER A 3 21.14 -13.32 -19.06
CA SER A 3 20.30 -12.47 -18.21
C SER A 3 18.83 -12.73 -18.57
N LEU A 4 17.99 -13.01 -17.58
CA LEU A 4 16.54 -13.00 -17.79
C LEU A 4 16.14 -11.61 -18.31
N PRO A 5 15.20 -11.54 -19.26
CA PRO A 5 14.65 -10.25 -19.66
C PRO A 5 14.06 -9.55 -18.42
N PRO A 6 14.11 -8.21 -18.37
CA PRO A 6 13.51 -7.47 -17.28
C PRO A 6 12.01 -7.79 -17.18
N PRO A 7 11.44 -7.86 -15.97
CA PRO A 7 10.02 -8.10 -15.79
C PRO A 7 9.22 -6.99 -16.48
N LEU A 8 8.18 -7.38 -17.22
CA LEU A 8 7.30 -6.45 -17.93
C LEU A 8 6.22 -5.93 -16.97
N PRO A 9 5.78 -4.66 -17.09
CA PRO A 9 4.81 -4.06 -16.19
C PRO A 9 3.43 -4.66 -16.36
N TRP A 10 2.76 -4.92 -15.24
CA TRP A 10 1.36 -5.36 -15.18
C TRP A 10 0.53 -4.27 -14.51
N LEU A 11 -0.68 -4.03 -15.02
CA LEU A 11 -1.63 -3.13 -14.40
C LEU A 11 -2.45 -3.91 -13.36
N VAL A 12 -2.50 -3.41 -12.13
CA VAL A 12 -3.35 -3.96 -11.08
C VAL A 12 -4.74 -3.34 -11.20
N LEU A 13 -5.75 -4.16 -11.42
CA LEU A 13 -7.14 -3.73 -11.50
C LEU A 13 -7.79 -3.73 -10.12
N LEU A 14 -8.86 -2.95 -9.96
CA LEU A 14 -9.56 -2.78 -8.68
C LEU A 14 -10.18 -4.08 -8.15
N ASP A 15 -10.48 -5.03 -9.03
CA ASP A 15 -11.00 -6.36 -8.70
C ASP A 15 -9.90 -7.36 -8.28
N GLY A 16 -8.63 -6.92 -8.22
CA GLY A 16 -7.49 -7.74 -7.86
C GLY A 16 -6.94 -8.59 -9.01
N THR A 17 -7.39 -8.37 -10.24
CA THR A 17 -6.81 -8.98 -11.44
C THR A 17 -5.67 -8.16 -12.02
N PHE A 18 -4.84 -8.79 -12.86
CA PHE A 18 -3.66 -8.18 -13.46
C PHE A 18 -3.77 -8.19 -14.97
N LEU A 19 -3.67 -7.03 -15.60
CA LEU A 19 -3.57 -6.92 -17.05
C LEU A 19 -2.08 -6.84 -17.45
N SER A 20 -1.61 -7.86 -18.16
CA SER A 20 -0.29 -7.86 -18.76
C SER A 20 -0.30 -6.94 -19.98
N ILE A 21 0.46 -5.84 -19.93
CA ILE A 21 0.53 -4.85 -21.03
C ILE A 21 1.02 -5.46 -22.36
N PRO A 22 2.04 -6.35 -22.37
CA PRO A 22 2.60 -6.90 -23.61
C PRO A 22 1.65 -7.78 -24.42
N ASP A 23 0.83 -8.61 -23.75
CA ASP A 23 -0.03 -9.61 -24.39
C ASP A 23 -1.53 -9.24 -24.31
N GLY A 24 -1.91 -8.33 -23.41
CA GLY A 24 -3.30 -7.91 -23.18
C GLY A 24 -4.11 -8.91 -22.37
N GLU A 25 -3.48 -9.91 -21.76
CA GLU A 25 -4.13 -10.97 -21.02
C GLU A 25 -4.44 -10.56 -19.57
N ILE A 26 -5.59 -11.00 -19.07
CA ILE A 26 -6.01 -10.80 -17.67
C ILE A 26 -5.66 -12.04 -16.87
N HIS A 27 -4.82 -11.86 -15.86
CA HIS A 27 -4.42 -12.90 -14.92
C HIS A 27 -5.15 -12.73 -13.58
N HIS A 28 -5.81 -13.80 -13.13
CA HIS A 28 -6.41 -13.84 -11.80
C HIS A 28 -5.38 -14.34 -10.78
N MET A 29 -5.10 -13.52 -9.78
CA MET A 29 -4.23 -13.90 -8.66
C MET A 29 -5.07 -14.29 -7.44
N PRO A 30 -4.59 -15.21 -6.59
CA PRO A 30 -5.27 -15.56 -5.36
C PRO A 30 -5.23 -14.36 -4.40
N MET A 31 -6.35 -13.63 -4.30
CA MET A 31 -6.53 -12.56 -3.32
C MET A 31 -7.32 -13.09 -2.11
N PRO A 32 -7.02 -12.64 -0.88
CA PRO A 32 -7.85 -12.96 0.27
C PRO A 32 -9.30 -12.53 0.01
N ASN A 33 -10.25 -13.39 0.36
CA ASN A 33 -11.65 -13.00 0.37
C ASN A 33 -11.81 -11.75 1.26
N ASP A 34 -12.66 -10.82 0.82
CA ASP A 34 -13.01 -9.62 1.60
C ASP A 34 -11.85 -8.62 1.78
N ALA A 35 -10.97 -8.54 0.78
CA ALA A 35 -9.91 -7.54 0.67
C ALA A 35 -9.97 -6.81 -0.68
N TRP A 36 -9.62 -5.53 -0.69
CA TRP A 36 -9.49 -4.71 -1.90
C TRP A 36 -8.04 -4.29 -2.09
N CYS A 37 -7.60 -4.27 -3.35
CA CYS A 37 -6.29 -3.74 -3.71
C CYS A 37 -6.37 -2.24 -3.98
N HIS A 38 -5.51 -1.47 -3.31
CA HIS A 38 -5.47 -0.01 -3.44
C HIS A 38 -4.26 0.51 -4.20
N CYS A 39 -3.11 -0.17 -4.12
CA CYS A 39 -1.91 0.15 -4.89
C CYS A 39 -0.91 -1.01 -4.87
N SER A 40 0.20 -0.86 -5.59
CA SER A 40 1.34 -1.77 -5.55
C SER A 40 2.63 -1.03 -5.19
N ILE A 41 3.57 -1.77 -4.59
CA ILE A 41 4.94 -1.35 -4.34
C ILE A 41 5.87 -2.53 -4.59
N ASP A 42 6.85 -2.35 -5.48
CA ASP A 42 7.68 -3.44 -6.00
C ASP A 42 6.80 -4.63 -6.48
N ASN A 43 7.01 -5.82 -5.92
CA ASN A 43 6.24 -7.04 -6.18
C ASN A 43 5.08 -7.27 -5.20
N TRP A 44 4.73 -6.25 -4.41
CA TRP A 44 3.77 -6.36 -3.31
C TRP A 44 2.53 -5.52 -3.57
N LEU A 45 1.39 -6.05 -3.17
CA LEU A 45 0.09 -5.41 -3.25
C LEU A 45 -0.31 -4.89 -1.89
N PHE A 46 -0.77 -3.64 -1.85
CA PHE A 46 -1.39 -3.11 -0.66
C PHE A 46 -2.88 -3.46 -0.64
N LEU A 47 -3.27 -4.20 0.40
CA LEU A 47 -4.61 -4.72 0.60
C LEU A 47 -5.22 -4.12 1.87
N ILE A 48 -6.50 -3.77 1.78
CA ILE A 48 -7.34 -3.38 2.92
C ILE A 48 -8.52 -4.35 3.00
N LYS A 49 -8.74 -4.94 4.17
CA LYS A 49 -9.90 -5.79 4.46
C LYS A 49 -11.10 -4.98 4.93
N SER A 50 -12.31 -5.55 4.86
CA SER A 50 -13.52 -4.90 5.39
C SER A 50 -13.44 -4.51 6.87
N ASP A 51 -12.66 -5.23 7.67
CA ASP A 51 -12.41 -4.94 9.08
C ASP A 51 -11.34 -3.84 9.32
N GLY A 52 -10.90 -3.18 8.24
CA GLY A 52 -9.89 -2.13 8.21
C GLY A 52 -8.46 -2.63 8.43
N LYS A 53 -8.21 -3.94 8.46
CA LYS A 53 -6.83 -4.47 8.53
C LYS A 53 -6.11 -4.21 7.21
N CYS A 54 -4.87 -3.75 7.35
CA CYS A 54 -3.98 -3.42 6.26
C CYS A 54 -2.88 -4.47 6.14
N SER A 55 -2.53 -4.85 4.92
CA SER A 55 -1.41 -5.78 4.68
C SER A 55 -0.76 -5.52 3.32
N LEU A 56 0.53 -5.82 3.23
CA LEU A 56 1.20 -6.01 1.95
C LEU A 56 1.24 -7.50 1.63
N MET A 57 0.92 -7.88 0.40
CA MET A 57 0.94 -9.28 -0.05
C MET A 57 1.72 -9.41 -1.37
N ASN A 58 2.65 -10.36 -1.43
CA ASN A 58 3.26 -10.78 -2.68
C ASN A 58 2.42 -11.91 -3.30
N PRO A 59 1.78 -11.70 -4.46
CA PRO A 59 0.87 -12.69 -5.06
C PRO A 59 1.60 -13.92 -5.65
N PHE A 60 2.92 -13.83 -5.87
CA PHE A 60 3.71 -14.92 -6.44
C PHE A 60 4.29 -15.84 -5.37
N SER A 61 4.74 -15.27 -4.23
CA SER A 61 5.30 -16.03 -3.11
C SER A 61 4.27 -16.33 -2.00
N ASN A 62 3.09 -15.72 -2.06
CA ASN A 62 2.09 -15.68 -0.97
C ASN A 62 2.61 -15.10 0.35
N ALA A 63 3.78 -14.45 0.34
CA ALA A 63 4.28 -13.76 1.52
C ALA A 63 3.34 -12.59 1.87
N THR A 64 3.05 -12.45 3.16
CA THR A 64 2.15 -11.41 3.67
C THR A 64 2.80 -10.68 4.83
N LEU A 65 2.73 -9.37 4.80
CA LEU A 65 3.24 -8.47 5.81
C LEU A 65 2.08 -7.68 6.39
N ASN A 66 1.78 -7.89 7.67
CA ASN A 66 0.73 -7.14 8.33
C ASN A 66 1.23 -5.71 8.58
N LEU A 67 0.40 -4.74 8.21
CA LEU A 67 0.62 -3.35 8.53
C LEU A 67 -0.28 -2.98 9.72
N PRO A 68 0.06 -1.92 10.46
CA PRO A 68 -0.91 -1.33 11.38
C PRO A 68 -2.18 -0.97 10.63
N LYS A 69 -3.30 -0.86 11.36
CA LYS A 69 -4.54 -0.39 10.77
C LYS A 69 -4.35 1.07 10.32
N LEU A 70 -3.99 1.27 9.07
CA LEU A 70 -3.87 2.61 8.47
C LEU A 70 -5.25 3.28 8.37
N ALA A 71 -6.31 2.46 8.34
CA ALA A 71 -7.69 2.88 8.43
C ALA A 71 -8.11 3.34 9.84
N THR A 72 -7.44 2.95 10.94
CA THR A 72 -7.82 3.44 12.28
C THR A 72 -7.37 4.87 12.58
N CYS A 73 -6.51 5.48 11.76
CA CYS A 73 -6.39 6.95 11.77
C CYS A 73 -7.69 7.66 11.33
N TRP A 74 -8.73 6.93 10.92
CA TRP A 74 -9.96 7.43 10.31
C TRP A 74 -11.23 7.01 11.08
N PHE A 75 -11.16 5.96 11.90
CA PHE A 75 -12.34 5.41 12.61
C PHE A 75 -12.48 5.83 14.07
N GLU A 76 -11.49 6.49 14.68
CA GLU A 76 -11.65 7.00 16.06
C GLU A 76 -12.55 8.24 16.15
N ASP A 77 -12.88 8.88 15.02
CA ASP A 77 -13.78 10.03 14.92
C ASP A 77 -15.19 9.67 14.40
N TRP A 78 -15.72 8.48 14.72
CA TRP A 78 -17.09 8.06 14.39
C TRP A 78 -18.21 9.00 14.92
N ASN A 79 -17.87 10.06 15.66
CA ASN A 79 -18.81 11.10 16.12
C ASN A 79 -18.83 12.39 15.28
N CYS A 80 -18.11 12.47 14.15
CA CYS A 80 -18.25 13.62 13.24
C CYS A 80 -19.30 13.34 12.16
N GLU A 81 -20.40 14.11 12.14
CA GLU A 81 -21.42 14.14 11.08
C GLU A 81 -20.91 14.69 9.72
N VAL A 82 -19.59 14.88 9.57
CA VAL A 82 -18.97 15.18 8.28
C VAL A 82 -18.56 13.83 7.71
N VAL A 83 -19.19 13.46 6.59
CA VAL A 83 -18.83 12.30 5.76
C VAL A 83 -17.31 12.21 5.70
N GLY A 84 -16.74 11.25 6.43
CA GLY A 84 -15.31 10.98 6.42
C GLY A 84 -14.93 10.68 4.98
N THR A 85 -14.04 11.50 4.46
CA THR A 85 -13.74 11.52 3.05
C THR A 85 -12.85 10.35 2.70
N GLU A 86 -13.13 9.69 1.58
CA GLU A 86 -12.34 8.53 1.16
C GLU A 86 -10.91 8.99 0.80
N PRO A 87 -9.86 8.30 1.27
CA PRO A 87 -8.51 8.62 0.86
C PRO A 87 -8.41 8.54 -0.67
N LEU A 88 -8.01 9.65 -1.28
CA LEU A 88 -7.94 9.77 -2.73
C LEU A 88 -6.85 8.85 -3.29
N TYR A 89 -5.74 8.68 -2.56
CA TYR A 89 -4.70 7.74 -2.92
C TYR A 89 -3.72 7.41 -1.78
N TYR A 90 -3.03 6.29 -1.93
CA TYR A 90 -1.91 5.85 -1.08
C TYR A 90 -0.61 5.85 -1.89
N LYS A 91 0.48 6.31 -1.28
CA LYS A 91 1.83 6.20 -1.85
C LYS A 91 2.76 5.57 -0.84
N PHE A 92 3.36 4.45 -1.21
CA PHE A 92 4.28 3.71 -0.38
C PHE A 92 5.73 3.93 -0.84
N VAL A 93 6.66 3.85 0.10
CA VAL A 93 8.10 3.76 -0.14
C VAL A 93 8.69 2.82 0.89
N VAL A 94 9.62 1.95 0.48
CA VAL A 94 10.35 1.05 1.36
C VAL A 94 11.82 1.40 1.41
N SER A 95 12.46 1.21 2.56
CA SER A 95 13.91 1.46 2.73
C SER A 95 14.77 0.43 1.98
N SER A 96 14.24 -0.76 1.76
CA SER A 96 14.87 -1.85 1.02
C SER A 96 13.79 -2.77 0.46
N THR A 97 14.14 -3.58 -0.54
CA THR A 97 13.19 -4.50 -1.17
C THR A 97 12.64 -5.49 -0.15
N LEU A 98 11.31 -5.58 -0.07
CA LEU A 98 10.62 -6.43 0.89
C LEU A 98 10.92 -7.92 0.70
N ASP A 99 11.23 -8.33 -0.53
CA ASP A 99 11.62 -9.71 -0.84
C ASP A 99 12.99 -10.08 -0.22
N SER A 100 13.88 -9.09 0.01
CA SER A 100 15.21 -9.31 0.61
C SER A 100 15.23 -9.02 2.11
N SER A 101 14.40 -8.09 2.56
CA SER A 101 14.32 -7.65 3.94
C SER A 101 12.85 -7.42 4.33
N PRO A 102 12.17 -8.42 4.91
CA PRO A 102 10.77 -8.28 5.32
C PRO A 102 10.59 -7.29 6.47
N ASP A 103 11.68 -6.96 7.18
CA ASP A 103 11.69 -6.03 8.31
C ASP A 103 12.01 -4.59 7.89
N SER A 104 11.98 -4.32 6.58
CA SER A 104 12.25 -3.00 6.01
C SER A 104 11.28 -1.96 6.52
N LEU A 105 11.77 -0.73 6.70
CA LEU A 105 10.91 0.40 7.01
C LEU A 105 9.99 0.70 5.83
N VAL A 106 8.70 0.83 6.12
CA VAL A 106 7.66 1.19 5.16
C VAL A 106 7.15 2.58 5.52
N ALA A 107 7.33 3.54 4.62
CA ALA A 107 6.73 4.86 4.71
C ALA A 107 5.47 4.90 3.84
N VAL A 108 4.38 5.41 4.39
CA VAL A 108 3.08 5.54 3.71
C VAL A 108 2.66 7.00 3.75
N LEU A 109 2.36 7.55 2.58
CA LEU A 109 1.64 8.81 2.43
C LEU A 109 0.20 8.49 2.08
N ILE A 110 -0.73 8.96 2.92
CA ILE A 110 -2.15 8.91 2.64
C ILE A 110 -2.60 10.33 2.33
N MET A 111 -3.28 10.52 1.20
CA MET A 111 -3.79 11.83 0.81
C MET A 111 -5.31 11.83 0.90
N ASP A 112 -5.83 12.76 1.69
CA ASP A 112 -7.26 13.02 1.84
C ASP A 112 -7.68 14.18 0.92
N ASP A 113 -8.97 14.36 0.74
CA ASP A 113 -9.56 15.51 0.03
C ASP A 113 -9.66 16.77 0.92
N ASP A 114 -9.40 16.64 2.22
CA ASP A 114 -9.52 17.66 3.27
C ASP A 114 -8.33 18.64 3.28
N ASN A 115 -7.53 18.66 2.22
CA ASN A 115 -6.25 19.40 2.12
C ASN A 115 -5.22 19.00 3.18
N PHE A 116 -5.32 17.80 3.75
CA PHE A 116 -4.31 17.23 4.62
C PHE A 116 -3.74 15.95 4.03
N SER A 117 -2.64 15.52 4.62
CA SER A 117 -2.02 14.25 4.32
C SER A 117 -1.47 13.66 5.60
N THR A 118 -1.47 12.34 5.65
CA THR A 118 -0.96 11.60 6.79
C THR A 118 0.26 10.81 6.36
N ALA A 119 1.39 11.11 7.02
CA ALA A 119 2.63 10.38 6.94
C ALA A 119 2.63 9.28 8.00
N ILE A 120 2.86 8.03 7.63
CA ILE A 120 3.00 6.92 8.59
C ILE A 120 4.30 6.18 8.28
N LEU A 121 5.11 5.96 9.30
CA LEU A 121 6.27 5.08 9.24
C LEU A 121 5.97 3.82 10.04
N CYS A 122 6.10 2.66 9.39
CA CYS A 122 5.87 1.35 9.97
C CYS A 122 7.15 0.53 9.85
N GLN A 123 7.47 -0.28 10.87
CA GLN A 123 8.56 -1.25 10.82
C GLN A 123 8.07 -2.70 11.05
N PRO A 124 7.50 -3.35 10.03
CA PRO A 124 7.07 -4.74 10.15
C PRO A 124 8.19 -5.68 10.63
N PRO A 125 7.87 -6.84 11.26
CA PRO A 125 6.56 -7.31 11.68
C PRO A 125 6.06 -6.66 12.99
N VAL A 126 6.89 -5.84 13.65
CA VAL A 126 6.56 -5.17 14.90
C VAL A 126 5.79 -3.88 14.57
N ALA A 127 4.52 -3.77 14.93
CA ALA A 127 3.75 -2.55 14.72
C ALA A 127 4.31 -1.39 15.56
N THR A 128 5.35 -0.73 15.05
CA THR A 128 5.85 0.55 15.53
C THR A 128 5.40 1.58 14.51
N ASP A 129 4.40 2.35 14.90
CA ASP A 129 3.75 3.30 14.01
C ASP A 129 4.08 4.71 14.49
N LEU A 130 4.84 5.44 13.68
CA LEU A 130 4.99 6.88 13.86
C LEU A 130 4.13 7.56 12.82
N SER A 131 3.06 8.23 13.26
CA SER A 131 2.19 9.01 12.37
C SER A 131 2.41 10.51 12.56
N ARG A 132 2.32 11.25 11.44
CA ARG A 132 2.34 12.70 11.44
C ARG A 132 1.37 13.24 10.40
N ARG A 133 0.42 14.06 10.84
CA ARG A 133 -0.49 14.80 9.95
C ARG A 133 0.17 16.09 9.49
N MET A 134 0.07 16.40 8.20
CA MET A 134 0.66 17.57 7.56
C MET A 134 -0.30 18.19 6.55
N PRO A 135 -0.27 19.51 6.34
CA PRO A 135 -1.05 20.14 5.28
C PRO A 135 -0.54 19.75 3.87
N LEU A 136 -1.46 19.57 2.92
CA LEU A 136 -1.22 18.99 1.60
C LEU A 136 -0.36 19.85 0.67
N HIS A 137 -0.38 21.18 0.83
CA HIS A 137 0.11 22.13 -0.18
C HIS A 137 1.61 22.09 -0.51
N HIS A 138 2.39 21.22 0.17
CA HIS A 138 3.84 21.09 -0.03
C HIS A 138 4.35 19.65 -0.17
N LEU A 139 3.48 18.63 -0.30
CA LEU A 139 3.91 17.23 -0.31
C LEU A 139 3.76 16.57 -1.67
N THR A 140 4.86 15.97 -2.15
CA THR A 140 4.93 15.23 -3.44
C THR A 140 5.24 13.74 -3.26
N GLY A 141 5.72 13.33 -2.08
CA GLY A 141 5.98 11.94 -1.75
C GLY A 141 6.98 11.74 -0.62
N PHE A 142 7.27 10.47 -0.34
CA PHE A 142 8.40 10.04 0.47
C PHE A 142 9.59 9.67 -0.42
N ALA A 143 10.78 9.75 0.16
CA ALA A 143 11.98 9.12 -0.35
C ALA A 143 12.86 8.75 0.86
N PHE A 144 13.44 7.56 0.84
CA PHE A 144 14.62 7.28 1.62
C PHE A 144 15.83 7.73 0.79
N PHE A 145 16.71 8.53 1.39
CA PHE A 145 17.97 8.93 0.78
C PHE A 145 19.08 8.17 1.48
N ASP A 146 19.98 7.59 0.69
CA ASP A 146 21.22 6.94 1.15
C ASP A 146 22.37 7.96 1.27
#